data_AF-A0A835YTR7-F1
#
_entry.id   AF-A0A835YTR7-F1
#
_cell.length_a   1.000
_cell.length_b   1.000
_cell.length_c   1.000
_cell.angle_alpha   90.00
_cell.angle_beta   90.00
_cell.angle_gamma   90.00
#
_symmetry.space_group_name_H-M   'P 1'
#
loop_
_entity.id
_entity.type
_entity.pdbx_description
1 polymer ?
#
loop_
_entity_poly.entity_id
_entity_poly.type
_entity_poly.pdbx_seq_one_letter_code
_entity_poly.pdbx_strand_id
1 'polypeptide(L)'
;SFYERLLFMTLMPLVPVIFLGCSWLWSMRRVHRLQETADRAPALAAHAKSLRRHWTLFLAWTFFIYGTVSSTVFQTFACDKIEEWSSRPYNWYLRADYSITCYDQLYWCNFAYAAVMVLVYPIGIPALYAYVLHRKRCADQLERHNSDMSARGANTGSNGESSFIVASSFLWDQYTDEAYWWELVECARRVLFTGFLVFIMPGTAGQAAVSVLLTFVAVVSFLAVQPYRQRARHYQYFLGALIVFLSSFNALLLKVDASSDNGQSQVIIGALLIVLSVVLIG
;
A
#
# COMPACT_ATOMS: atom_id res chain seq x y z
N SER A 1 -23.10 9.23 -4.80
CA SER A 1 -23.31 8.14 -3.81
C SER A 1 -21.99 7.45 -3.48
N PHE A 2 -21.82 6.88 -2.27
CA PHE A 2 -20.61 6.10 -1.93
C PHE A 2 -20.31 4.96 -2.93
N TYR A 3 -21.33 4.26 -3.44
CA TYR A 3 -21.11 3.16 -4.38
C TYR A 3 -20.54 3.61 -5.73
N GLU A 4 -20.91 4.80 -6.22
CA GLU A 4 -20.31 5.37 -7.43
C GLU A 4 -18.83 5.69 -7.21
N ARG A 5 -18.49 6.22 -6.03
CA ARG A 5 -17.09 6.46 -5.64
C ARG A 5 -16.32 5.15 -5.54
N LEU A 6 -16.91 4.10 -4.97
CA LEU A 6 -16.30 2.77 -4.88
C LEU A 6 -15.97 2.23 -6.28
N LEU A 7 -16.96 2.21 -7.19
CA LEU A 7 -16.77 1.78 -8.57
C LEU A 7 -15.75 2.64 -9.32
N PHE A 8 -15.80 3.95 -9.17
CA PHE A 8 -14.85 4.85 -9.82
C PHE A 8 -13.43 4.61 -9.32
N MET A 9 -13.22 4.50 -8.00
CA MET A 9 -11.91 4.30 -7.39
C MET A 9 -11.29 2.94 -7.75
N THR A 10 -12.09 1.89 -7.95
CA THR A 10 -11.59 0.56 -8.35
C THR A 10 -11.43 0.42 -9.86
N LEU A 11 -12.31 1.02 -10.67
CA LEU A 11 -12.25 0.89 -12.14
C LEU A 11 -11.29 1.88 -12.80
N MET A 12 -11.17 3.11 -12.29
CA MET A 12 -10.29 4.14 -12.86
C MET A 12 -8.82 3.67 -12.98
N PRO A 13 -8.26 2.97 -11.98
CA PRO A 13 -6.90 2.43 -12.08
C PRO A 13 -6.70 1.37 -13.17
N LEU A 14 -7.77 0.75 -13.69
CA LEU A 14 -7.68 -0.23 -14.78
C LEU A 14 -7.41 0.43 -16.12
N VAL A 15 -7.78 1.69 -16.33
CA VAL A 15 -7.61 2.39 -17.61
C VAL A 15 -6.11 2.53 -17.97
N PRO A 16 -5.22 3.03 -17.09
CA PRO A 16 -3.78 3.03 -17.36
C PRO A 16 -3.21 1.62 -17.55
N VAL A 17 -3.70 0.62 -16.82
CA VAL A 17 -3.24 -0.78 -16.94
C VAL A 17 -3.58 -1.35 -18.31
N ILE A 18 -4.80 -1.13 -18.79
CA ILE A 18 -5.24 -1.54 -20.13
C ILE A 18 -4.41 -0.80 -21.19
N PHE A 19 -4.20 0.51 -21.03
CA PHE A 19 -3.38 1.29 -21.95
C PHE A 19 -1.93 0.78 -22.04
N LEU A 20 -1.29 0.51 -20.90
CA LEU A 20 0.06 -0.07 -20.82
C LEU A 20 0.10 -1.49 -21.43
N GLY A 21 -0.97 -2.27 -21.27
CA GLY A 21 -1.11 -3.59 -21.89
C GLY A 21 -1.25 -3.51 -23.41
N CYS A 22 -2.06 -2.57 -23.92
CA CYS A 22 -2.24 -2.33 -25.34
C CYS A 22 -0.95 -1.84 -26.00
N SER A 23 -0.22 -0.90 -25.37
CA SER A 23 1.06 -0.42 -25.89
C SER A 23 2.14 -1.51 -25.89
N TRP A 24 2.12 -2.41 -24.89
CA TRP A 24 2.97 -3.59 -24.86
C TRP A 24 2.64 -4.56 -26.01
N LEU A 25 1.37 -4.90 -26.21
CA LEU A 25 0.92 -5.75 -27.32
C LEU A 25 1.29 -5.15 -28.69
N TRP A 26 1.16 -3.84 -28.84
CA TRP A 26 1.54 -3.14 -30.07
C TRP A 26 3.05 -3.21 -30.32
N SER A 27 3.85 -2.98 -29.28
CA SER A 27 5.32 -3.13 -29.31
C SER A 27 5.73 -4.57 -29.68
N MET A 28 5.08 -5.57 -29.08
CA MET A 28 5.35 -6.98 -29.37
C MET A 28 5.00 -7.35 -30.82
N ARG A 29 3.82 -6.95 -31.30
CA ARG A 29 3.41 -7.16 -32.71
C ARG A 29 4.37 -6.49 -33.70
N ARG A 30 4.91 -5.32 -33.35
CA ARG A 30 5.90 -4.62 -34.17
C ARG A 30 7.21 -5.41 -34.27
N VAL A 31 7.67 -5.99 -33.16
CA VAL A 31 8.91 -6.79 -33.12
C VAL A 31 8.75 -8.11 -33.87
N HIS A 32 7.61 -8.78 -33.70
CA HIS A 32 7.32 -10.02 -34.43
C HIS A 32 7.26 -9.79 -35.95
N ARG A 33 6.79 -8.63 -36.41
CA ARG A 33 6.81 -8.26 -37.85
C ARG A 33 8.20 -7.99 -38.41
N LEU A 34 9.17 -7.66 -37.55
CA LEU A 34 10.55 -7.34 -37.96
C LEU A 34 11.49 -8.54 -37.87
N GLN A 35 10.98 -9.74 -37.53
CA GLN A 35 11.79 -10.95 -37.34
C GLN A 35 12.58 -11.39 -38.58
N GLU A 36 12.19 -10.98 -39.79
CA GLU A 36 12.83 -11.37 -41.06
C GLU A 36 13.85 -10.35 -41.60
N THR A 37 14.05 -9.21 -40.92
CA THR A 37 14.93 -8.12 -41.41
C THR A 37 16.28 -8.07 -40.68
N ALA A 38 17.33 -7.54 -41.35
CA ALA A 38 18.66 -7.33 -40.78
C ALA A 38 18.67 -6.42 -39.53
N ASP A 39 17.59 -5.66 -39.29
CA ASP A 39 17.40 -4.75 -38.15
C ASP A 39 16.90 -5.44 -36.85
N ARG A 40 17.03 -6.77 -36.74
CA ARG A 40 16.51 -7.55 -35.60
C ARG A 40 17.15 -7.19 -34.25
N ALA A 41 18.46 -7.01 -34.22
CA ALA A 41 19.19 -6.71 -32.97
C ALA A 41 18.77 -5.38 -32.31
N PRO A 42 18.73 -4.23 -33.03
CA PRO A 42 18.24 -2.99 -32.44
C PRO A 42 16.75 -3.04 -32.06
N ALA A 43 15.92 -3.77 -32.83
CA ALA A 43 14.50 -3.94 -32.52
C ALA A 43 14.24 -4.72 -31.22
N LEU A 44 15.01 -5.79 -30.95
CA LEU A 44 14.93 -6.57 -29.71
C LEU A 44 15.36 -5.75 -28.48
N ALA A 45 16.45 -4.98 -28.60
CA ALA A 45 16.91 -4.10 -27.54
C ALA A 45 15.88 -3.00 -27.21
N ALA A 46 15.26 -2.41 -28.24
CA ALA A 46 14.17 -1.45 -28.07
C ALA A 46 12.94 -2.07 -27.37
N HIS A 47 12.60 -3.32 -27.69
CA HIS A 47 11.50 -4.03 -27.04
C HIS A 47 11.78 -4.32 -25.57
N ALA A 48 12.97 -4.81 -25.21
CA ALA A 48 13.36 -5.07 -23.84
C ALA A 48 13.31 -3.80 -22.97
N LYS A 49 13.79 -2.66 -23.52
CA LYS A 49 13.69 -1.35 -22.87
C LYS A 49 12.24 -0.91 -22.69
N SER A 50 11.40 -1.12 -23.71
CA SER A 50 9.97 -0.83 -23.65
C SER A 50 9.29 -1.66 -22.58
N LEU A 51 9.50 -2.98 -22.55
CA LEU A 51 8.96 -3.89 -21.53
C LEU A 51 9.34 -3.45 -20.12
N ARG A 52 10.62 -3.15 -19.88
CA ARG A 52 11.10 -2.65 -18.58
C ARG A 52 10.33 -1.40 -18.16
N ARG A 53 10.21 -0.40 -19.04
CA ARG A 53 9.51 0.85 -18.75
C ARG A 53 8.03 0.62 -18.41
N HIS A 54 7.33 -0.21 -19.17
CA HIS A 54 5.92 -0.52 -18.91
C HIS A 54 5.75 -1.21 -17.56
N TRP A 55 6.64 -2.16 -17.23
CA TRP A 55 6.58 -2.90 -15.98
C TRP A 55 6.88 -2.01 -14.76
N THR A 56 7.89 -1.14 -14.84
CA THR A 56 8.18 -0.16 -13.78
C THR A 56 7.01 0.80 -13.59
N LEU A 57 6.42 1.32 -14.66
CA LEU A 57 5.26 2.21 -14.58
C LEU A 57 4.03 1.50 -13.98
N PHE A 58 3.81 0.24 -14.35
CA PHE A 58 2.73 -0.57 -13.78
C PHE A 58 2.91 -0.76 -12.27
N LEU A 59 4.09 -1.17 -11.81
CA LEU A 59 4.37 -1.37 -10.38
C LEU A 59 4.31 -0.05 -9.59
N ALA A 60 4.81 1.05 -10.16
CA ALA A 60 4.71 2.37 -9.53
C ALA A 60 3.26 2.83 -9.43
N TRP A 61 2.45 2.56 -10.45
CA TRP A 61 1.02 2.85 -10.44
C TRP A 61 0.29 2.05 -9.35
N THR A 62 0.52 0.73 -9.27
CA THR A 62 -0.09 -0.12 -8.23
C THR A 62 0.32 0.33 -6.83
N PHE A 63 1.58 0.75 -6.63
CA PHE A 63 2.06 1.30 -5.36
C PHE A 63 1.32 2.57 -4.95
N PHE A 64 1.06 3.47 -5.91
CA PHE A 64 0.35 4.72 -5.66
C PHE A 64 -1.12 4.48 -5.29
N ILE A 65 -1.83 3.65 -6.07
CA ILE A 65 -3.27 3.41 -5.86
C ILE A 65 -3.57 2.50 -4.67
N TYR A 66 -2.61 1.69 -4.22
CA TYR A 66 -2.82 0.67 -3.20
C TYR A 66 -3.49 1.22 -1.93
N GLY A 67 -3.00 2.35 -1.41
CA GLY A 67 -3.48 2.89 -0.14
C GLY A 67 -4.91 3.43 -0.22
N THR A 68 -5.21 4.21 -1.26
CA THR A 68 -6.51 4.86 -1.44
C THR A 68 -7.60 3.87 -1.76
N VAL A 69 -7.34 2.92 -2.68
CA VAL A 69 -8.33 1.91 -3.09
C VAL A 69 -8.57 0.91 -1.96
N SER A 70 -7.52 0.42 -1.30
CA SER A 70 -7.68 -0.54 -0.19
C SER A 70 -8.53 0.06 0.94
N SER A 71 -8.28 1.31 1.35
CA SER A 71 -9.07 1.96 2.39
C SER A 71 -10.54 2.12 1.98
N THR A 72 -10.80 2.55 0.73
CA THR A 72 -12.17 2.69 0.20
C THR A 72 -12.92 1.36 0.19
N VAL A 73 -12.26 0.27 -0.20
CA VAL A 73 -12.86 -1.07 -0.20
C VAL A 73 -13.22 -1.49 1.23
N PHE A 74 -12.31 -1.33 2.19
CA PHE A 74 -12.59 -1.68 3.60
C PHE A 74 -13.74 -0.86 4.20
N GLN A 75 -13.88 0.42 3.83
CA GLN A 75 -14.98 1.26 4.32
C GLN A 75 -16.38 0.72 3.97
N THR A 76 -16.51 -0.10 2.91
CA THR A 76 -17.79 -0.72 2.51
C THR A 76 -18.34 -1.68 3.56
N PHE A 77 -17.48 -2.24 4.41
CA PHE A 77 -17.90 -3.20 5.45
C PHE A 77 -18.19 -2.55 6.81
N ALA A 78 -17.90 -1.26 6.97
CA ALA A 78 -18.03 -0.56 8.24
C ALA A 78 -19.42 0.04 8.41
N CYS A 79 -20.29 -0.64 9.17
CA CYS A 79 -21.62 -0.14 9.52
C CYS A 79 -21.66 0.35 10.97
N ASP A 80 -22.43 1.41 11.21
CA ASP A 80 -22.74 1.94 12.54
C ASP A 80 -24.21 1.73 12.86
N LYS A 81 -24.47 1.44 14.14
CA LYS A 81 -25.81 1.32 14.69
C LYS A 81 -26.25 2.69 15.19
N ILE A 82 -27.34 3.22 14.63
CA ILE A 82 -27.91 4.49 15.06
C ILE A 82 -29.28 4.23 15.69
N GLU A 83 -29.48 4.77 16.90
CA GLU A 83 -30.77 4.79 17.57
C GLU A 83 -31.58 5.99 17.08
N GLU A 84 -32.76 5.74 16.52
CA GLU A 84 -33.67 6.79 16.05
C GLU A 84 -34.59 7.23 17.22
N TRP A 85 -34.81 8.54 17.38
CA TRP A 85 -35.36 9.21 18.59
C TRP A 85 -36.75 8.77 19.10
N SER A 86 -37.42 7.78 18.52
CA SER A 86 -38.77 7.44 18.96
C SER A 86 -39.12 5.97 18.65
N SER A 87 -38.98 5.09 19.64
CA SER A 87 -39.62 3.77 19.74
C SER A 87 -39.54 2.85 18.49
N ARG A 88 -38.61 3.10 17.58
CA ARG A 88 -38.39 2.35 16.33
C ARG A 88 -37.29 1.31 16.49
N PRO A 89 -37.27 0.26 15.66
CA PRO A 89 -36.14 -0.66 15.59
C PRO A 89 -34.85 0.11 15.24
N TYR A 90 -33.73 -0.33 15.82
CA TYR A 90 -32.41 0.17 15.47
C TYR A 90 -32.11 -0.16 14.00
N ASN A 91 -31.54 0.78 13.26
CA ASN A 91 -31.10 0.57 11.88
C ASN A 91 -29.58 0.68 11.79
N TRP A 92 -29.01 -0.06 10.86
CA TRP A 92 -27.58 -0.05 10.57
C TRP A 92 -27.34 0.80 9.34
N TYR A 93 -26.41 1.74 9.43
CA TYR A 93 -26.06 2.63 8.33
C TYR A 93 -24.59 2.50 8.00
N LEU A 94 -24.23 2.70 6.73
CA LEU A 94 -22.84 2.65 6.31
C LEU A 94 -22.09 3.87 6.87
N ARG A 95 -21.00 3.66 7.62
CA ARG A 95 -20.25 4.75 8.26
C ARG A 95 -19.69 5.75 7.24
N ALA A 96 -19.32 5.27 6.06
CA ALA A 96 -18.78 6.11 5.00
C ALA A 96 -19.84 7.02 4.34
N ASP A 97 -21.12 6.65 4.43
CA ASP A 97 -22.26 7.39 3.88
C ASP A 97 -23.56 6.96 4.58
N TYR A 98 -23.94 7.74 5.59
CA TYR A 98 -25.12 7.46 6.43
C TYR A 98 -26.46 7.54 5.67
N SER A 99 -26.47 7.96 4.40
CA SER A 99 -27.67 7.86 3.56
C SER A 99 -27.98 6.41 3.12
N ILE A 100 -27.06 5.48 3.35
CA ILE A 100 -27.15 4.09 2.94
C ILE A 100 -27.43 3.20 4.15
N THR A 101 -28.52 2.43 4.08
CA THR A 101 -28.89 1.37 5.01
C THR A 101 -28.11 0.08 4.74
N CYS A 102 -27.49 -0.46 5.78
CA CYS A 102 -26.83 -1.76 5.71
C CYS A 102 -27.86 -2.90 5.70
N TYR A 103 -27.47 -4.03 5.12
CA TYR A 103 -28.27 -5.27 4.98
C TYR A 103 -29.42 -5.25 3.96
N ASP A 104 -29.58 -4.18 3.18
CA ASP A 104 -30.45 -4.18 2.01
C ASP A 104 -29.90 -5.00 0.84
N GLN A 105 -30.77 -5.33 -0.13
CA GLN A 105 -30.36 -6.09 -1.32
C GLN A 105 -29.23 -5.39 -2.10
N LEU A 106 -29.31 -4.06 -2.25
CA LEU A 106 -28.26 -3.26 -2.89
C LEU A 106 -26.93 -3.31 -2.10
N TYR A 107 -27.01 -3.31 -0.77
CA TYR A 107 -25.84 -3.44 0.09
C TYR A 107 -25.14 -4.79 -0.14
N TRP A 108 -25.88 -5.90 -0.17
CA TRP A 108 -25.31 -7.23 -0.38
C TRP A 108 -24.60 -7.39 -1.74
N CYS A 109 -25.14 -6.80 -2.81
CA CYS A 109 -24.46 -6.78 -4.11
C CYS A 109 -23.12 -6.03 -4.03
N ASN A 110 -23.11 -4.85 -3.40
CA ASN A 110 -21.89 -4.05 -3.24
C ASN A 110 -20.91 -4.67 -2.24
N PHE A 111 -21.40 -5.38 -1.22
CA PHE A 111 -20.60 -6.16 -0.28
C PHE A 111 -19.85 -7.27 -1.01
N ALA A 112 -20.55 -8.06 -1.84
CA ALA A 112 -19.92 -9.12 -2.64
C ALA A 112 -18.88 -8.54 -3.60
N TYR A 113 -19.18 -7.42 -4.25
CA TYR A 113 -18.23 -6.69 -5.09
C TYR A 113 -16.98 -6.25 -4.31
N ALA A 114 -17.17 -5.58 -3.16
CA ALA A 114 -16.07 -5.13 -2.32
C ALA A 114 -15.22 -6.32 -1.81
N ALA A 115 -15.85 -7.44 -1.46
CA ALA A 115 -15.15 -8.65 -1.02
C ALA A 115 -14.22 -9.22 -2.10
N VAL A 116 -14.66 -9.24 -3.36
CA VAL A 116 -13.79 -9.59 -4.49
C VAL A 116 -12.65 -8.58 -4.63
N MET A 117 -12.93 -7.28 -4.48
CA MET A 117 -11.90 -6.24 -4.57
C MET A 117 -10.89 -6.29 -3.41
N VAL A 118 -11.24 -6.84 -2.24
CA VAL A 118 -10.26 -7.12 -1.17
C VAL A 118 -9.19 -8.10 -1.64
N LEU A 119 -9.59 -9.15 -2.36
CA LEU A 119 -8.66 -10.13 -2.93
C LEU A 119 -7.73 -9.49 -3.97
N VAL A 120 -8.25 -8.54 -4.76
CA VAL A 120 -7.49 -7.88 -5.83
C VAL A 120 -6.49 -6.86 -5.28
N TYR A 121 -6.92 -5.97 -4.38
CA TYR A 121 -6.10 -4.83 -3.95
C TYR A 121 -5.36 -5.09 -2.63
N PRO A 122 -6.02 -5.14 -1.44
CA PRO A 122 -5.35 -5.43 -0.17
C PRO A 122 -4.48 -6.69 -0.16
N ILE A 123 -4.89 -7.76 -0.85
CA ILE A 123 -4.18 -9.05 -0.86
C ILE A 123 -3.35 -9.24 -2.13
N GLY A 124 -3.95 -9.00 -3.30
CA GLY A 124 -3.32 -9.27 -4.59
C GLY A 124 -2.07 -8.42 -4.85
N ILE A 125 -2.08 -7.13 -4.49
CA ILE A 125 -0.91 -6.25 -4.70
C ILE A 125 0.28 -6.68 -3.81
N PRO A 126 0.12 -6.88 -2.48
CA PRO A 126 1.21 -7.40 -1.66
C PRO A 126 1.68 -8.80 -2.08
N ALA A 127 0.77 -9.69 -2.52
CA ALA A 127 1.14 -11.00 -3.04
C ALA A 127 1.98 -10.89 -4.33
N LEU A 128 1.62 -9.96 -5.23
CA LEU A 128 2.42 -9.64 -6.41
C LEU A 128 3.83 -9.16 -6.03
N TYR A 129 3.93 -8.25 -5.06
CA TYR A 129 5.23 -7.75 -4.58
C TYR A 129 6.04 -8.87 -3.94
N ALA A 130 5.42 -9.73 -3.13
CA ALA A 130 6.07 -10.88 -2.53
C ALA A 130 6.60 -11.85 -3.61
N TYR A 131 5.81 -12.10 -4.65
CA TYR A 131 6.24 -12.92 -5.79
C TYR A 131 7.42 -12.31 -6.54
N VAL A 132 7.37 -11.01 -6.85
CA VAL A 132 8.46 -10.27 -7.51
C VAL A 132 9.74 -10.34 -6.69
N LEU A 133 9.65 -10.11 -5.38
CA LEU A 133 10.80 -10.16 -4.47
C LEU A 133 11.35 -11.59 -4.32
N HIS A 134 10.49 -12.61 -4.30
CA HIS A 134 10.91 -14.01 -4.27
C HIS A 134 11.70 -14.37 -5.53
N ARG A 135 11.23 -13.96 -6.72
CA ARG A 135 11.95 -14.17 -7.98
C ARG A 135 13.32 -13.49 -7.99
N LYS A 136 13.39 -12.25 -7.50
CA LYS A 136 14.66 -11.52 -7.33
C LYS A 136 15.62 -12.31 -6.45
N ARG A 137 15.16 -12.83 -5.30
CA ARG A 137 15.98 -13.65 -4.41
C ARG A 137 16.51 -14.92 -5.09
N CYS A 138 15.67 -15.64 -5.82
CA CYS A 138 16.09 -16.83 -6.56
C CYS A 138 17.11 -16.51 -7.65
N ALA A 139 16.94 -15.39 -8.37
CA ALA A 139 17.87 -14.95 -9.39
C ALA A 139 19.22 -14.53 -8.80
N ASP A 140 19.24 -13.75 -7.71
CA ASP A 140 20.46 -13.37 -7.00
C ASP A 140 21.25 -14.61 -6.52
N GLN A 141 20.55 -15.65 -6.06
CA GLN A 141 21.15 -16.91 -5.65
C GLN A 141 21.78 -17.66 -6.82
N LEU A 142 21.08 -17.71 -7.97
CA LEU A 142 21.56 -18.34 -9.18
C LEU A 142 22.78 -17.60 -9.75
N GLU A 143 22.79 -16.28 -9.74
CA GLU A 143 23.92 -15.46 -10.19
C GLU A 143 25.18 -15.68 -9.34
N ARG A 144 25.03 -15.79 -8.01
CA ARG A 144 26.15 -16.14 -7.12
C ARG A 144 26.71 -17.52 -7.45
N HIS A 145 25.82 -18.51 -7.64
CA HIS A 145 26.24 -19.87 -8.00
C HIS A 145 26.94 -19.94 -9.37
N ASN A 146 26.40 -19.23 -10.37
CA ASN A 146 27.00 -19.16 -11.71
C ASN A 146 28.33 -18.40 -11.70
N SER A 147 28.50 -17.40 -10.82
CA SER A 147 29.78 -16.67 -10.67
C SER A 147 30.88 -17.59 -10.15
N ASP A 148 30.57 -18.43 -9.15
CA ASP A 148 31.48 -19.45 -8.64
C ASP A 148 31.85 -20.51 -9.70
N MET A 149 30.88 -20.85 -10.58
CA MET A 149 31.09 -21.79 -11.68
C MET A 149 31.81 -21.15 -12.88
N SER A 150 31.61 -19.86 -13.15
CA SER A 150 32.27 -19.11 -14.24
C SER A 150 33.74 -18.84 -13.92
N ALA A 151 34.11 -18.73 -12.64
CA ALA A 151 35.51 -18.80 -12.21
C ALA A 151 36.19 -20.12 -12.60
N ARG A 152 35.41 -21.16 -12.94
CA ARG A 152 35.86 -22.45 -13.50
C ARG A 152 35.72 -22.55 -15.03
N GLY A 153 35.41 -21.47 -15.74
CA GLY A 153 35.46 -21.38 -17.20
C GLY A 153 34.17 -21.69 -17.97
N ALA A 154 32.99 -21.69 -17.32
CA ALA A 154 31.71 -21.93 -17.99
C ALA A 154 31.00 -20.63 -18.44
N ASN A 155 30.61 -20.53 -19.72
CA ASN A 155 29.77 -19.45 -20.24
C ASN A 155 28.28 -19.78 -20.05
N THR A 156 27.53 -18.96 -19.30
CA THR A 156 26.06 -19.04 -19.21
C THR A 156 25.41 -17.74 -19.67
N GLY A 157 24.55 -17.84 -20.69
CA GLY A 157 23.80 -16.71 -21.24
C GLY A 157 22.49 -16.47 -20.47
N SER A 158 22.41 -15.33 -19.78
CA SER A 158 21.22 -14.86 -19.04
C SER A 158 20.80 -13.50 -19.60
N ASN A 159 19.84 -13.46 -20.54
CA ASN A 159 19.39 -12.19 -21.16
C ASN A 159 17.92 -11.85 -20.90
N GLY A 160 17.07 -12.82 -20.51
CA GLY A 160 15.62 -12.60 -20.36
C GLY A 160 15.20 -12.13 -18.96
N GLU A 161 15.75 -12.77 -17.92
CA GLU A 161 15.27 -12.61 -16.54
C GLU A 161 15.72 -11.30 -15.88
N SER A 162 16.91 -10.80 -16.26
CA SER A 162 17.47 -9.55 -15.76
C SER A 162 16.59 -8.32 -16.07
N SER A 163 15.83 -8.34 -17.18
CA SER A 163 15.00 -7.20 -17.55
C SER A 163 13.82 -6.96 -16.60
N PHE A 164 13.23 -8.03 -16.05
CA PHE A 164 12.14 -7.95 -15.08
C PHE A 164 12.63 -7.49 -13.71
N ILE A 165 13.74 -8.06 -13.23
CA ILE A 165 14.33 -7.74 -11.93
C ILE A 165 14.71 -6.26 -11.88
N VAL A 166 15.35 -5.76 -12.95
CA VAL A 166 15.71 -4.35 -13.07
C VAL A 166 14.48 -3.45 -13.18
N ALA A 167 13.38 -3.91 -13.80
CA ALA A 167 12.15 -3.13 -13.85
C ALA A 167 11.49 -2.95 -12.47
N SER A 168 11.61 -3.98 -11.61
CA SER A 168 11.09 -3.97 -10.24
C SER A 168 12.00 -3.32 -9.21
N SER A 169 13.19 -2.82 -9.62
CA SER A 169 14.17 -2.27 -8.68
C SER A 169 13.59 -1.17 -7.79
N PHE A 170 12.73 -0.31 -8.34
CA PHE A 170 12.06 0.75 -7.59
C PHE A 170 11.40 0.29 -6.27
N LEU A 171 10.85 -0.93 -6.22
CA LEU A 171 10.20 -1.46 -5.03
C LEU A 171 11.17 -1.75 -3.88
N TRP A 172 12.41 -2.13 -4.19
CA TRP A 172 13.37 -2.59 -3.19
C TRP A 172 14.65 -1.75 -3.08
N ASP A 173 14.96 -0.92 -4.08
CA ASP A 173 16.19 -0.13 -4.20
C ASP A 173 16.38 0.87 -3.05
N GLN A 174 15.28 1.26 -2.39
CA GLN A 174 15.31 2.16 -1.23
C GLN A 174 15.77 1.45 0.05
N TYR A 175 15.66 0.13 0.09
CA TYR A 175 15.96 -0.70 1.25
C TYR A 175 17.36 -1.31 1.17
N THR A 176 17.87 -1.80 2.30
CA THR A 176 19.11 -2.57 2.37
C THR A 176 18.91 -3.97 1.80
N ASP A 177 20.01 -4.60 1.37
CA ASP A 177 19.98 -5.93 0.75
C ASP A 177 19.47 -7.03 1.71
N GLU A 178 19.54 -6.80 3.03
CA GLU A 178 19.03 -7.70 4.07
C GLU A 178 17.54 -7.47 4.38
N ALA A 179 17.03 -6.25 4.12
CA ALA A 179 15.68 -5.81 4.48
C ALA A 179 14.79 -5.49 3.27
N TYR A 180 15.07 -6.03 2.09
CA TYR A 180 14.26 -5.81 0.87
C TYR A 180 12.77 -6.19 1.02
N TRP A 181 12.45 -7.07 1.97
CA TRP A 181 11.08 -7.52 2.28
C TRP A 181 10.28 -6.48 3.08
N TRP A 182 10.91 -5.39 3.52
CA TRP A 182 10.28 -4.33 4.30
C TRP A 182 9.10 -3.67 3.57
N GLU A 183 9.12 -3.63 2.24
CA GLU A 183 7.99 -3.15 1.44
C GLU A 183 6.67 -3.89 1.74
N LEU A 184 6.75 -5.19 2.05
CA LEU A 184 5.58 -5.99 2.45
C LEU A 184 5.07 -5.61 3.84
N VAL A 185 5.99 -5.25 4.75
CA VAL A 185 5.65 -4.74 6.08
C VAL A 185 4.94 -3.40 5.96
N GLU A 186 5.43 -2.50 5.10
CA GLU A 186 4.78 -1.22 4.82
C GLU A 186 3.38 -1.39 4.23
N CYS A 187 3.21 -2.35 3.31
CA CYS A 187 1.90 -2.69 2.77
C CYS A 187 0.95 -3.17 3.87
N ALA A 188 1.39 -4.13 4.70
CA ALA A 188 0.60 -4.64 5.81
C ALA A 188 0.24 -3.53 6.81
N ARG A 189 1.21 -2.71 7.19
CA ARG A 189 1.01 -1.54 8.06
C ARG A 189 -0.04 -0.60 7.46
N ARG A 190 0.05 -0.29 6.17
CA ARG A 190 -0.90 0.60 5.50
C ARG A 190 -2.33 0.04 5.56
N VAL A 191 -2.55 -1.25 5.29
CA VAL A 191 -3.88 -1.89 5.41
C VAL A 191 -4.37 -1.96 6.85
N LEU A 192 -3.49 -2.24 7.82
CA LEU A 192 -3.85 -2.26 9.23
C LEU A 192 -4.37 -0.89 9.68
N PHE A 193 -3.67 0.19 9.33
CA PHE A 193 -4.04 1.55 9.74
C PHE A 193 -5.22 2.13 8.96
N THR A 194 -5.31 1.92 7.64
CA THR A 194 -6.33 2.59 6.82
C THR A 194 -7.57 1.75 6.57
N GLY A 195 -7.52 0.44 6.84
CA GLY A 195 -8.61 -0.49 6.62
C GLY A 195 -9.05 -1.17 7.91
N PHE A 196 -8.18 -1.97 8.51
CA PHE A 196 -8.56 -2.85 9.63
C PHE A 196 -8.91 -2.07 10.91
N LEU A 197 -8.15 -1.02 11.23
CA LEU A 197 -8.38 -0.20 12.43
C LEU A 197 -9.77 0.44 12.48
N VAL A 198 -10.43 0.61 11.32
CA VAL A 198 -11.80 1.16 11.23
C VAL A 198 -12.82 0.25 11.92
N PHE A 199 -12.55 -1.06 12.02
CA PHE A 199 -13.45 -2.02 12.69
C PHE A 199 -13.21 -2.15 14.19
N ILE A 200 -12.07 -1.69 14.70
CA ILE A 200 -11.68 -1.87 16.09
C ILE A 200 -12.26 -0.73 16.94
N MET A 201 -13.23 -1.06 17.80
CA MET A 201 -13.84 -0.16 18.79
C MET A 201 -14.13 1.26 18.24
N PRO A 202 -14.84 1.37 17.12
CA PRO A 202 -14.94 2.60 16.34
C PRO A 202 -15.43 3.77 17.19
N GLY A 203 -14.78 4.93 17.03
CA GLY A 203 -15.19 6.15 17.74
C GLY A 203 -14.75 6.21 19.21
N THR A 204 -14.31 5.11 19.82
CA THR A 204 -13.93 5.09 21.26
C THR A 204 -12.46 5.47 21.52
N ALA A 205 -12.12 5.70 22.79
CA ALA A 205 -10.74 5.84 23.27
C ALA A 205 -9.90 4.57 22.99
N GLY A 206 -10.53 3.39 23.05
CA GLY A 206 -9.88 2.11 22.77
C GLY A 206 -9.28 2.03 21.36
N GLN A 207 -9.97 2.58 20.35
CA GLN A 207 -9.44 2.65 18.99
C GLN A 207 -8.17 3.51 18.91
N ALA A 208 -8.15 4.65 19.61
CA ALA A 208 -6.97 5.51 19.67
C ALA A 208 -5.81 4.82 20.40
N ALA A 209 -6.08 4.11 21.50
CA ALA A 209 -5.08 3.33 22.22
C ALA A 209 -4.46 2.22 21.34
N VAL A 210 -5.29 1.51 20.55
CA VAL A 210 -4.82 0.51 19.58
C VAL A 210 -3.96 1.17 18.49
N SER A 211 -4.34 2.35 17.99
CA SER A 211 -3.53 3.12 17.03
C SER A 211 -2.15 3.47 17.60
N VAL A 212 -2.08 3.92 18.86
CA VAL A 212 -0.83 4.21 19.56
C VAL A 212 0.03 2.94 19.67
N LEU A 213 -0.55 1.81 20.07
CA LEU A 213 0.16 0.54 20.19
C LEU A 213 0.70 0.05 18.84
N LEU A 214 -0.12 0.09 17.79
CA LEU A 214 0.31 -0.28 16.43
C LEU A 214 1.45 0.62 15.94
N THR A 215 1.40 1.91 16.24
CA THR A 215 2.44 2.86 15.86
C THR A 215 3.74 2.56 16.61
N PHE A 216 3.65 2.29 17.91
CA PHE A 216 4.80 1.91 18.72
C PHE A 216 5.46 0.64 18.20
N VAL A 217 4.69 -0.42 17.92
CA VAL A 217 5.21 -1.66 17.32
C VAL A 217 5.90 -1.37 15.98
N ALA A 218 5.28 -0.58 15.10
CA ALA A 218 5.88 -0.22 13.81
C ALA A 218 7.21 0.55 13.96
N VAL A 219 7.32 1.43 14.95
CA VAL A 219 8.57 2.15 15.27
C VAL A 219 9.63 1.19 15.80
N VAL A 220 9.28 0.31 16.74
CA VAL A 220 10.22 -0.67 17.30
C VAL A 220 10.73 -1.61 16.20
N SER A 221 9.85 -2.13 15.35
CA SER A 221 10.24 -2.95 14.19
C SER A 221 11.18 -2.20 13.26
N PHE A 222 10.90 -0.93 12.98
CA PHE A 222 11.75 -0.09 12.14
C PHE A 222 13.13 0.14 12.76
N LEU A 223 13.21 0.44 14.05
CA LEU A 223 14.47 0.66 14.75
C LEU A 223 15.32 -0.61 14.85
N ALA A 224 14.68 -1.78 14.95
CA ALA A 224 15.35 -3.07 14.99
C ALA A 224 15.92 -3.48 13.62
N VAL A 225 15.20 -3.21 12.52
CA VAL A 225 15.59 -3.65 11.17
C VAL A 225 16.42 -2.59 10.43
N GLN A 226 16.20 -1.30 10.71
CA GLN A 226 16.81 -0.16 10.00
C GLN A 226 16.81 -0.32 8.47
N PRO A 227 15.63 -0.50 7.85
CA PRO A 227 15.52 -1.08 6.52
C PRO A 227 16.02 -0.17 5.39
N TYR A 228 16.05 1.16 5.53
CA TYR A 228 16.44 2.05 4.42
C TYR A 228 17.96 2.17 4.25
N ARG A 229 18.41 2.31 3.00
CA ARG A 229 19.84 2.49 2.67
C ARG A 229 20.37 3.89 2.96
N GLN A 230 19.51 4.91 2.80
CA GLN A 230 19.89 6.32 2.94
C GLN A 230 19.43 6.90 4.28
N ARG A 231 20.33 7.59 4.99
CA ARG A 231 20.02 8.26 6.28
C ARG A 231 18.88 9.28 6.19
N ALA A 232 18.77 10.01 5.07
CA ALA A 232 17.68 10.96 4.87
C ALA A 232 16.30 10.27 4.92
N ARG A 233 16.18 9.09 4.31
CA ARG A 233 14.94 8.28 4.33
C ARG A 233 14.63 7.75 5.73
N HIS A 234 15.65 7.36 6.50
CA HIS A 234 15.47 6.99 7.89
C HIS A 234 14.87 8.13 8.71
N TYR A 235 15.43 9.35 8.55
CA TYR A 235 14.92 10.52 9.26
C TYR A 235 13.47 10.84 8.86
N GLN A 236 13.16 10.81 7.56
CA GLN A 236 11.79 11.01 7.06
C GLN A 236 10.80 9.99 7.64
N TYR A 237 11.19 8.71 7.72
CA TYR A 237 10.35 7.69 8.32
C TYR A 237 10.16 7.93 9.82
N PHE A 238 11.24 8.21 10.56
CA PHE A 238 11.19 8.48 12.00
C PHE A 238 10.29 9.67 12.32
N LEU A 239 10.44 10.77 11.57
CA LEU A 239 9.64 11.97 11.70
C LEU A 239 8.15 11.69 11.43
N GLY A 240 7.84 10.97 10.35
CA GLY A 240 6.47 10.56 10.04
C GLY A 240 5.85 9.67 11.12
N ALA A 241 6.61 8.71 11.65
CA ALA A 241 6.15 7.82 12.70
C ALA A 241 5.91 8.58 14.03
N LEU A 242 6.77 9.56 14.35
CA LEU A 242 6.59 10.45 15.50
C LEU A 242 5.31 11.28 15.36
N ILE A 243 5.04 11.85 14.17
CA ILE A 243 3.80 12.60 13.91
C ILE A 243 2.56 11.72 14.08
N VAL A 244 2.57 10.50 13.53
CA VAL A 244 1.45 9.55 13.67
C VAL A 244 1.24 9.15 15.12
N PHE A 245 2.32 8.95 15.88
CA PHE A 245 2.28 8.64 17.30
C PHE A 245 1.67 9.79 18.10
N LEU A 246 2.19 11.01 17.94
CA LEU A 246 1.68 12.21 18.63
C LEU A 246 0.22 12.48 18.29
N SER A 247 -0.18 12.30 17.02
CA SER A 247 -1.56 12.45 16.58
C SER A 247 -2.49 11.41 17.21
N SER A 248 -2.08 10.15 17.24
CA SER A 248 -2.86 9.07 17.87
C SER A 248 -2.95 9.24 19.39
N PHE A 249 -1.88 9.73 20.02
CA PHE A 249 -1.83 10.01 21.45
C PHE A 249 -2.72 11.20 21.82
N ASN A 250 -2.72 12.27 21.03
CA ASN A 250 -3.64 13.40 21.21
C ASN A 250 -5.10 12.94 21.06
N ALA A 251 -5.40 12.11 20.04
CA ALA A 251 -6.73 11.53 19.87
C ALA A 251 -7.15 10.65 21.07
N LEU A 252 -6.20 10.00 21.75
CA LEU A 252 -6.46 9.27 22.99
C LEU A 252 -6.77 10.23 24.15
N LEU A 253 -5.96 11.27 24.33
CA LEU A 253 -6.16 12.28 25.39
C LEU A 253 -7.47 13.05 25.25
N LEU A 254 -7.97 13.24 24.02
CA LEU A 254 -9.27 13.87 23.79
C LEU A 254 -10.45 12.95 24.14
N LYS A 255 -10.24 11.63 24.12
CA LYS A 255 -11.29 10.63 24.33
C LYS A 255 -11.27 10.02 25.73
N VAL A 256 -10.10 9.89 26.32
CA VAL A 256 -9.94 9.59 27.74
C VAL A 256 -10.01 10.94 28.41
N ASP A 257 -11.05 11.17 29.21
CA ASP A 257 -11.16 12.37 30.04
C ASP A 257 -10.06 12.32 31.13
N ALA A 258 -8.81 12.51 30.70
CA ALA A 258 -7.60 12.07 31.39
C ALA A 258 -7.22 13.01 32.54
N SER A 259 -7.96 14.10 32.72
CA SER A 259 -7.80 15.00 33.85
C SER A 259 -9.16 15.24 34.50
N SER A 260 -9.29 14.79 35.74
CA SER A 260 -10.22 15.34 36.73
C SER A 260 -10.00 16.84 37.03
N ASP A 261 -9.23 17.55 36.20
CA ASP A 261 -8.76 18.90 36.39
C ASP A 261 -9.07 19.74 35.15
N ASN A 262 -9.43 21.00 35.39
CA ASN A 262 -10.12 21.95 34.50
C ASN A 262 -9.78 21.76 33.01
N GLY A 263 -10.80 21.68 32.14
CA GLY A 263 -10.67 21.45 30.69
C GLY A 263 -9.67 22.37 29.94
N GLN A 264 -9.19 23.45 30.57
CA GLN A 264 -8.08 24.26 30.10
C GLN A 264 -6.76 23.46 29.94
N SER A 265 -6.43 22.54 30.84
CA SER A 265 -5.18 21.75 30.77
C SER A 265 -5.17 20.81 29.56
N GLN A 266 -6.29 20.16 29.25
CA GLN A 266 -6.42 19.31 28.06
C GLN A 266 -6.27 20.11 26.77
N VAL A 267 -6.88 21.31 26.72
CA VAL A 267 -6.77 22.20 25.55
C VAL A 267 -5.34 22.67 25.32
N ILE A 268 -4.61 23.04 26.38
CA ILE A 268 -3.21 23.48 26.28
C ILE A 268 -2.31 22.33 25.80
N ILE A 269 -2.45 21.13 26.36
CA ILE A 269 -1.67 19.95 25.94
C ILE A 269 -1.97 19.61 24.48
N GLY A 270 -3.24 19.57 24.09
CA GLY A 270 -3.64 19.32 22.70
C GLY A 270 -3.08 20.35 21.73
N ALA A 271 -3.13 21.64 22.08
CA ALA A 271 -2.56 22.72 21.26
C ALA A 271 -1.04 22.61 21.11
N LEU A 272 -0.32 22.31 22.20
CA LEU A 272 1.14 22.10 22.17
C LEU A 272 1.52 20.92 21.27
N LEU A 273 0.79 19.81 21.35
CA LEU A 273 1.03 18.63 20.51
C LEU A 273 0.75 18.91 19.03
N ILE A 274 -0.26 19.72 18.72
CA ILE A 274 -0.55 20.16 17.35
C ILE A 274 0.59 21.05 16.84
N VAL A 275 1.02 22.05 17.62
CA VAL A 275 2.14 22.93 17.23
C VAL A 275 3.41 22.11 17.01
N LEU A 276 3.72 21.18 17.92
CA LEU A 276 4.86 20.27 17.77
C LEU A 276 4.75 19.46 16.48
N SER A 277 3.57 18.93 16.17
CA SER A 277 3.35 18.16 14.93
C SER A 277 3.56 19.02 13.68
N VAL A 278 3.11 20.28 13.70
CA VAL A 278 3.32 21.23 12.59
C VAL A 278 4.80 21.60 12.44
N VAL A 279 5.50 21.87 13.53
CA VAL A 279 6.95 22.17 13.52
C VAL A 279 7.75 20.97 13.03
N LEU A 280 7.34 19.75 13.36
CA LEU A 280 7.97 18.54 12.84
C LEU A 280 7.72 18.33 11.34
N ILE A 281 6.69 18.92 10.75
CA ILE A 281 6.39 18.80 9.31
C ILE A 281 7.16 19.83 8.47
N GLY A 282 7.42 21.02 9.02
CA GLY A 282 8.09 22.14 8.34
C GLY A 282 9.62 22.07 8.41
#